data_AF-A0A1W2LVI5-F1
#
_entry.id   AF-A0A1W2LVI5-F1
#
_cell.length_a   1.000
_cell.length_b   1.000
_cell.length_c   1.000
_cell.angle_alpha   90.00
_cell.angle_beta   90.00
_cell.angle_gamma   90.00
#
_symmetry.space_group_name_H-M   'P 1'
#
loop_
_entity.id
_entity.type
_entity.pdbx_description
1 polymer ?
#
loop_
_entity_poly.entity_id
_entity_poly.type
_entity_poly.pdbx_seq_one_letter_code
_entity_poly.pdbx_strand_id
1 'polypeptide(L)'
;MIERPHVLLSAAVSLDGYLDDASDTRLVLSNQEDWARVDGLRAASDAILVGANTVRADDPRLLVRSPELVAKRVAEGRPGQPVKVTLTRSGSLDPAAQFFTVGDAEKLVYAPPGVVTGVKATVVELSGLREMLADLHARGVRRLMVEGGGAIHTQFLTEGLVDELHLAVAPFFVGDPNAPRFVGPGAFPRGLTLVESTRLGDIAVLEYHATPEPSDVDIQHLREAIALAENCPPRTFRVGAVITAADGEVISTGFSGDGDPANHAEEAALAKLEPGDPRLAEATMYTSLEPCSSRMSHPRSCTRLILDAGIPRVVFAWREPSVFVDCVGAETLEAAGRRVIEVPALAADVRRANTHIPGVHL
;
A
#
# COMPACT_ATOMS: atom_id res chain seq x y z
N MET A 1 1.32 13.11 -7.06
CA MET A 1 1.04 11.66 -7.13
C MET A 1 -0.28 11.47 -7.87
N ILE A 2 -0.41 10.50 -8.78
CA ILE A 2 -1.71 10.18 -9.38
C ILE A 2 -2.58 9.58 -8.26
N GLU A 3 -3.71 10.21 -7.97
CA GLU A 3 -4.65 9.65 -7.00
C GLU A 3 -5.21 8.32 -7.54
N ARG A 4 -5.22 7.29 -6.69
CA ARG A 4 -5.70 5.94 -7.04
C ARG A 4 -6.45 5.33 -5.86
N PRO A 5 -7.33 4.34 -6.09
CA PRO A 5 -7.96 3.58 -5.03
C PRO A 5 -6.89 2.81 -4.25
N HIS A 6 -7.23 2.50 -3.00
CA HIS A 6 -6.54 1.48 -2.21
C HIS A 6 -6.83 0.10 -2.81
N VAL A 7 -5.80 -0.65 -3.15
CA VAL A 7 -5.88 -1.91 -3.88
C VAL A 7 -5.59 -3.09 -2.96
N LEU A 8 -6.61 -3.93 -2.78
CA LEU A 8 -6.54 -5.20 -2.10
C LEU A 8 -6.51 -6.35 -3.13
N LEU A 9 -5.47 -7.17 -3.12
CA LEU A 9 -5.49 -8.48 -3.79
C LEU A 9 -6.06 -9.54 -2.84
N SER A 10 -7.00 -10.33 -3.33
CA SER A 10 -7.55 -11.47 -2.60
C SER A 10 -7.44 -12.72 -3.46
N ALA A 11 -6.84 -13.78 -2.92
CA ALA A 11 -6.71 -15.06 -3.61
C ALA A 11 -6.78 -16.23 -2.62
N ALA A 12 -7.26 -17.37 -3.10
CA ALA A 12 -7.12 -18.66 -2.43
C ALA A 12 -6.21 -19.54 -3.29
N VAL A 13 -5.24 -20.20 -2.67
CA VAL A 13 -4.23 -21.02 -3.35
C VAL A 13 -4.00 -22.35 -2.66
N SER A 14 -3.51 -23.35 -3.39
CA SER A 14 -2.97 -24.58 -2.82
C SER A 14 -1.64 -24.32 -2.09
N LEU A 15 -1.12 -25.30 -1.34
CA LEU A 15 0.18 -25.21 -0.65
C LEU A 15 1.34 -24.88 -1.60
N ASP A 16 1.26 -25.32 -2.85
CA ASP A 16 2.24 -25.03 -3.89
C ASP A 16 1.95 -23.76 -4.69
N GLY A 17 0.83 -23.06 -4.46
CA GLY A 17 0.55 -21.74 -5.03
C GLY A 17 -0.27 -21.75 -6.33
N TYR A 18 -1.15 -22.72 -6.52
CA TYR A 18 -2.08 -22.80 -7.66
C TYR A 18 -3.46 -22.24 -7.29
N LEU A 19 -4.10 -21.56 -8.25
CA LEU A 19 -5.45 -20.98 -8.14
C LEU A 19 -6.56 -21.95 -8.56
N ASP A 20 -6.20 -23.02 -9.28
CA ASP A 20 -7.10 -24.05 -9.76
C ASP A 20 -6.29 -25.29 -10.14
N ASP A 21 -6.95 -26.36 -10.57
CA ASP A 21 -6.31 -27.47 -11.29
C ASP A 21 -6.42 -27.29 -12.82
N ALA A 22 -6.03 -28.30 -13.60
CA ALA A 22 -6.08 -28.27 -15.06
C ALA A 22 -7.40 -28.84 -15.63
N SER A 23 -8.39 -29.11 -14.78
CA SER A 23 -9.69 -29.66 -15.19
C SER A 23 -10.67 -28.55 -15.58
N ASP A 24 -11.78 -28.94 -16.21
CA ASP A 24 -12.88 -28.02 -16.53
C ASP A 24 -13.79 -27.73 -15.31
N THR A 25 -13.51 -28.36 -14.16
CA THR A 25 -14.27 -28.15 -12.93
C THR A 25 -13.46 -27.31 -11.96
N ARG A 26 -14.02 -26.19 -11.55
CA ARG A 26 -13.38 -25.30 -10.58
C ARG A 26 -13.01 -26.04 -9.29
N LEU A 27 -11.74 -25.98 -8.93
CA LEU A 27 -11.20 -26.51 -7.69
C LEU A 27 -11.67 -25.68 -6.49
N VAL A 28 -12.05 -26.38 -5.41
CA VAL A 28 -12.45 -25.76 -4.15
C VAL A 28 -11.21 -25.59 -3.27
N LEU A 29 -10.71 -24.35 -3.20
CA LEU A 29 -9.55 -23.97 -2.38
C LEU A 29 -9.92 -23.33 -1.04
N SER A 30 -11.19 -22.96 -0.87
CA SER A 30 -11.70 -22.23 0.29
C SER A 30 -12.77 -23.05 1.02
N ASN A 31 -13.00 -22.71 2.29
CA ASN A 31 -14.07 -23.27 3.11
C ASN A 31 -15.14 -22.21 3.43
N GLN A 32 -16.17 -22.58 4.20
CA GLN A 32 -17.29 -21.69 4.52
C GLN A 32 -16.86 -20.45 5.29
N GLU A 33 -15.91 -20.58 6.22
CA GLU A 33 -15.38 -19.46 7.00
C GLU A 33 -14.63 -18.47 6.10
N ASP A 34 -13.78 -18.96 5.20
CA ASP A 34 -13.07 -18.11 4.24
C ASP A 34 -14.02 -17.45 3.23
N TRP A 35 -15.07 -18.14 2.78
CA TRP A 35 -16.09 -17.53 1.91
C TRP A 35 -16.84 -16.40 2.61
N ALA A 36 -17.17 -16.54 3.90
CA ALA A 36 -17.79 -15.47 4.68
C ALA A 36 -16.85 -14.27 4.83
N ARG A 37 -15.56 -14.53 5.08
CA ARG A 37 -14.51 -13.49 5.12
C ARG A 37 -14.41 -12.73 3.79
N VAL A 38 -14.31 -13.44 2.67
CA VAL A 38 -14.25 -12.85 1.32
C VAL A 38 -15.52 -12.06 1.00
N ASP A 39 -16.70 -12.51 1.43
CA ASP A 39 -17.95 -11.74 1.28
C ASP A 39 -17.91 -10.41 2.06
N GLY A 40 -17.29 -10.43 3.26
CA GLY A 40 -16.96 -9.24 4.02
C GLY A 40 -16.03 -8.27 3.28
N LEU A 41 -14.96 -8.79 2.66
CA LEU A 41 -14.02 -7.97 1.86
C LEU A 41 -14.71 -7.34 0.64
N ARG A 42 -15.57 -8.10 -0.05
CA ARG A 42 -16.41 -7.56 -1.13
C ARG A 42 -17.31 -6.44 -0.62
N ALA A 43 -17.94 -6.64 0.54
CA ALA A 43 -18.80 -5.63 1.14
C ALA A 43 -18.05 -4.38 1.61
N ALA A 44 -16.78 -4.51 1.98
CA ALA A 44 -15.92 -3.37 2.31
C ALA A 44 -15.44 -2.61 1.07
N SER A 45 -15.41 -3.25 -0.10
CA SER A 45 -14.85 -2.68 -1.34
C SER A 45 -15.87 -1.90 -2.17
N ASP A 46 -15.42 -0.89 -2.91
CA ASP A 46 -16.30 -0.11 -3.80
C ASP A 46 -16.40 -0.73 -5.19
N ALA A 47 -15.33 -1.42 -5.61
CA ALA A 47 -15.27 -2.17 -6.85
C ALA A 47 -14.59 -3.53 -6.67
N ILE A 48 -14.98 -4.51 -7.47
CA ILE A 48 -14.36 -5.84 -7.57
C ILE A 48 -13.87 -6.04 -9.00
N LEU A 49 -12.60 -6.40 -9.17
CA LEU A 49 -11.95 -6.63 -10.45
C LEU A 49 -11.54 -8.09 -10.62
N VAL A 50 -11.85 -8.63 -11.80
CA VAL A 50 -11.29 -9.89 -12.32
C VAL A 50 -10.81 -9.70 -13.75
N GLY A 51 -9.85 -10.49 -14.20
CA GLY A 51 -9.43 -10.49 -15.61
C GLY A 51 -10.48 -11.13 -16.51
N ALA A 52 -10.52 -10.72 -17.78
CA ALA A 52 -11.45 -11.31 -18.75
C ALA A 52 -11.29 -12.83 -18.93
N ASN A 53 -10.12 -13.41 -18.62
CA ASN A 53 -9.96 -14.86 -18.62
C ASN A 53 -10.77 -15.54 -17.53
N THR A 54 -10.78 -14.98 -16.33
CA THR A 54 -11.63 -15.42 -15.22
C THR A 54 -13.10 -15.26 -15.58
N VAL A 55 -13.49 -14.17 -16.28
CA VAL A 55 -14.86 -14.03 -16.79
C VAL A 55 -15.25 -15.17 -17.73
N ARG A 56 -14.37 -15.57 -18.65
CA ARG A 56 -14.64 -16.67 -19.60
C ARG A 56 -14.63 -18.05 -18.95
N ALA A 57 -13.71 -18.30 -18.03
CA ALA A 57 -13.52 -19.62 -17.43
C ALA A 57 -14.54 -19.88 -16.31
N ASP A 58 -14.77 -18.91 -15.43
CA ASP A 58 -15.51 -19.14 -14.18
C ASP A 58 -16.92 -18.53 -14.19
N ASP A 59 -17.22 -17.70 -15.18
CA ASP A 59 -18.43 -16.89 -15.31
C ASP A 59 -18.95 -16.31 -13.96
N PRO A 60 -18.13 -15.51 -13.25
CA PRO A 60 -18.42 -15.14 -11.88
C PRO A 60 -19.49 -14.05 -11.80
N ARG A 61 -20.39 -14.21 -10.82
CA ARG A 61 -21.42 -13.19 -10.51
C ARG A 61 -20.85 -11.93 -9.84
N LEU A 62 -19.76 -12.04 -9.09
CA LEU A 62 -19.13 -10.95 -8.30
C LEU A 62 -20.13 -10.13 -7.48
N LEU A 63 -20.73 -10.77 -6.47
CA LEU A 63 -21.72 -10.15 -5.59
C LEU A 63 -21.29 -10.31 -4.13
N VAL A 64 -21.71 -9.35 -3.31
CA VAL A 64 -21.93 -9.53 -1.88
C VAL A 64 -23.17 -10.39 -1.71
N ARG A 65 -23.00 -11.56 -1.09
CA ARG A 65 -24.04 -12.59 -0.94
C ARG A 65 -24.88 -12.36 0.31
N SER A 66 -24.26 -11.92 1.40
CA SER A 66 -24.93 -11.70 2.67
C SER A 66 -25.93 -10.52 2.57
N PRO A 67 -27.23 -10.75 2.80
CA PRO A 67 -28.23 -9.67 2.83
C PRO A 67 -27.94 -8.63 3.90
N GLU A 68 -27.36 -9.05 5.04
CA GLU A 68 -27.00 -8.16 6.13
C GLU A 68 -25.87 -7.20 5.73
N LEU A 69 -24.86 -7.70 5.01
CA LEU A 69 -23.77 -6.87 4.48
C LEU A 69 -24.26 -5.91 3.40
N VAL A 70 -25.18 -6.35 2.54
CA VAL A 70 -25.85 -5.48 1.55
C VAL A 70 -26.62 -4.38 2.25
N ALA A 71 -27.43 -4.71 3.28
CA ALA A 71 -28.19 -3.74 4.05
C ALA A 71 -27.27 -2.73 4.78
N LYS A 72 -26.14 -3.19 5.32
CA LYS A 72 -25.12 -2.34 5.94
C LYS A 72 -24.56 -1.33 4.93
N ARG A 73 -24.18 -1.76 3.73
CA ARG A 73 -23.68 -0.85 2.68
C ARG A 73 -24.71 0.24 2.35
N VAL A 74 -25.97 -0.14 2.19
CA VAL A 74 -27.05 0.81 1.88
C VAL A 74 -27.26 1.79 3.04
N ALA A 75 -27.22 1.33 4.28
CA ALA A 75 -27.32 2.19 5.46
C ALA A 75 -26.16 3.20 5.57
N GLU A 76 -24.97 2.85 5.06
CA GLU A 76 -23.80 3.73 4.95
C GLU A 76 -23.88 4.67 3.73
N GLY A 77 -24.98 4.68 2.97
CA GLY A 77 -25.15 5.50 1.77
C GLY A 77 -24.41 4.98 0.54
N ARG A 78 -23.91 3.74 0.57
CA ARG A 78 -23.20 3.09 -0.54
C ARG A 78 -24.16 2.22 -1.36
N PRO A 79 -23.89 1.98 -2.66
CA PRO A 79 -24.64 0.99 -3.42
C PRO A 79 -24.57 -0.39 -2.77
N GLY A 80 -25.69 -1.13 -2.77
CA GLY A 80 -25.78 -2.44 -2.13
C GLY A 80 -24.79 -3.48 -2.69
N GLN A 81 -24.33 -3.30 -3.92
CA GLN A 81 -23.32 -4.12 -4.57
C GLN A 81 -22.13 -3.25 -5.03
N PRO A 82 -20.88 -3.76 -4.96
CA PRO A 82 -19.73 -3.09 -5.55
C PRO A 82 -19.81 -3.01 -7.09
N VAL A 83 -19.12 -2.04 -7.67
CA VAL A 83 -18.93 -1.95 -9.13
C VAL A 83 -18.18 -3.19 -9.61
N LYS A 84 -18.62 -3.79 -10.72
CA LYS A 84 -17.93 -4.93 -11.34
C LYS A 84 -16.96 -4.43 -12.40
N VAL A 85 -15.71 -4.85 -12.34
CA VAL A 85 -14.66 -4.41 -13.25
C VAL A 85 -14.03 -5.61 -13.94
N THR A 86 -13.83 -5.52 -15.26
CA THR A 86 -12.99 -6.46 -15.99
C THR A 86 -12.05 -5.75 -16.95
N LEU A 87 -10.85 -6.33 -17.12
CA LEU A 87 -9.85 -5.88 -18.08
C LEU A 87 -9.69 -6.91 -19.20
N THR A 88 -9.68 -6.46 -20.45
CA THR A 88 -9.48 -7.33 -21.62
C THR A 88 -8.58 -6.69 -22.67
N ARG A 89 -7.71 -7.48 -23.30
CA ARG A 89 -6.92 -7.03 -24.46
C ARG A 89 -7.58 -7.37 -25.80
N SER A 90 -8.32 -8.47 -25.86
CA SER A 90 -8.91 -8.99 -27.10
C SER A 90 -10.37 -8.58 -27.30
N GLY A 91 -11.03 -8.10 -26.24
CA GLY A 91 -12.47 -7.85 -26.26
C GLY A 91 -13.35 -9.11 -26.25
N SER A 92 -12.74 -10.31 -26.26
CA SER A 92 -13.45 -11.59 -26.21
C SER A 92 -14.13 -11.80 -24.85
N LEU A 93 -15.39 -11.40 -24.80
CA LEU A 93 -16.29 -11.43 -23.65
C LEU A 93 -17.66 -11.85 -24.17
N ASP A 94 -18.28 -12.85 -23.53
CA ASP A 94 -19.64 -13.26 -23.85
C ASP A 94 -20.63 -12.27 -23.24
N PRO A 95 -21.46 -11.56 -24.02
CA PRO A 95 -22.50 -10.66 -23.49
C PRO A 95 -23.52 -11.36 -22.58
N ALA A 96 -23.69 -12.68 -22.69
CA ALA A 96 -24.59 -13.48 -21.88
C ALA A 96 -24.00 -13.91 -20.53
N ALA A 97 -22.70 -13.73 -20.31
CA ALA A 97 -22.01 -14.10 -19.08
C ALA A 97 -22.72 -13.52 -17.83
N GLN A 98 -22.81 -14.30 -16.76
CA GLN A 98 -23.35 -13.91 -15.46
C GLN A 98 -22.70 -12.64 -14.90
N PHE A 99 -21.44 -12.37 -15.25
CA PHE A 99 -20.79 -11.09 -14.95
C PHE A 99 -21.65 -9.89 -15.41
N PHE A 100 -22.16 -9.91 -16.65
CA PHE A 100 -22.96 -8.85 -17.27
C PHE A 100 -24.45 -8.94 -16.96
N THR A 101 -24.98 -10.15 -16.80
CA THR A 101 -26.43 -10.38 -16.75
C THR A 101 -27.00 -10.45 -15.34
N VAL A 102 -26.20 -10.80 -14.32
CA VAL A 102 -26.67 -10.95 -12.93
C VAL A 102 -26.45 -9.67 -12.13
N GLY A 103 -27.51 -9.18 -11.47
CA GLY A 103 -27.46 -7.99 -10.60
C GLY A 103 -27.44 -6.67 -11.37
N ASP A 104 -27.75 -5.59 -10.67
CA ASP A 104 -27.92 -4.23 -11.18
C ASP A 104 -26.68 -3.34 -10.98
N ALA A 105 -25.64 -3.85 -10.31
CA ALA A 105 -24.37 -3.15 -10.13
C ALA A 105 -23.81 -2.58 -11.44
N GLU A 106 -23.18 -1.41 -11.37
CA GLU A 106 -22.43 -0.84 -12.49
C GLU A 106 -21.34 -1.82 -12.95
N LYS A 107 -21.14 -1.90 -14.26
CA LYS A 107 -20.17 -2.80 -14.90
C LYS A 107 -19.23 -1.96 -15.76
N LEU A 108 -17.93 -2.07 -15.52
CA LEU A 108 -16.88 -1.40 -16.26
C LEU A 108 -16.02 -2.43 -17.00
N VAL A 109 -15.77 -2.17 -18.28
CA VAL A 109 -14.85 -2.96 -19.11
C VAL A 109 -13.74 -2.05 -19.59
N TYR A 110 -12.52 -2.30 -19.14
CA TYR A 110 -11.33 -1.61 -19.62
C TYR A 110 -10.70 -2.41 -20.75
N ALA A 111 -10.46 -1.76 -21.88
CA ALA A 111 -9.92 -2.42 -23.08
C ALA A 111 -9.22 -1.43 -24.02
N PRO A 112 -8.35 -1.91 -24.93
CA PRO A 112 -7.89 -1.11 -26.06
C PRO A 112 -9.06 -0.58 -26.91
N PRO A 113 -8.87 0.53 -27.65
CA PRO A 113 -9.92 1.10 -28.48
C PRO A 113 -10.52 0.11 -29.48
N GLY A 114 -11.85 0.09 -29.58
CA GLY A 114 -12.59 -0.65 -30.61
C GLY A 114 -12.62 -2.18 -30.51
N VAL A 115 -12.07 -2.80 -29.45
CA VAL A 115 -12.06 -4.29 -29.35
C VAL A 115 -13.30 -4.89 -28.69
N VAL A 116 -14.01 -4.13 -27.85
CA VAL A 116 -15.20 -4.60 -27.11
C VAL A 116 -16.47 -4.14 -27.83
N THR A 117 -17.39 -5.07 -28.09
CA THR A 117 -18.72 -4.76 -28.65
C THR A 117 -19.79 -5.65 -28.00
N GLY A 118 -21.04 -5.18 -27.99
CA GLY A 118 -22.21 -6.00 -27.64
C GLY A 118 -22.44 -6.32 -26.15
N VAL A 119 -21.52 -5.96 -25.25
CA VAL A 119 -21.66 -6.19 -23.80
C VAL A 119 -22.50 -5.11 -23.11
N LYS A 120 -23.26 -5.48 -22.07
CA LYS A 120 -24.03 -4.55 -21.23
C LYS A 120 -23.17 -3.96 -20.11
N ALA A 121 -22.21 -3.11 -20.49
CA ALA A 121 -21.29 -2.45 -19.57
C ALA A 121 -20.81 -1.11 -20.14
N THR A 122 -20.31 -0.23 -19.28
CA THR A 122 -19.57 0.96 -19.72
C THR A 122 -18.18 0.51 -20.15
N VAL A 123 -17.86 0.72 -21.43
CA VAL A 123 -16.52 0.42 -21.97
C VAL A 123 -15.66 1.66 -21.85
N VAL A 124 -14.47 1.51 -21.26
CA VAL A 124 -13.49 2.57 -21.10
C VAL A 124 -12.24 2.19 -21.91
N GLU A 125 -11.90 3.01 -22.88
CA GLU A 125 -10.79 2.76 -23.79
C GLU A 125 -9.45 3.20 -23.17
N LEU A 126 -8.80 2.28 -22.46
CA LEU A 126 -7.52 2.48 -21.77
C LEU A 126 -6.69 1.18 -21.82
N SER A 127 -5.37 1.31 -21.74
CA SER A 127 -4.46 0.15 -21.87
C SER A 127 -3.56 -0.11 -20.65
N GLY A 128 -3.35 0.88 -19.78
CA GLY A 128 -2.51 0.76 -18.59
C GLY A 128 -3.29 0.60 -17.28
N LEU A 129 -2.75 -0.17 -16.33
CA LEU A 129 -3.35 -0.33 -15.00
C LEU A 129 -3.39 0.99 -14.22
N ARG A 130 -2.34 1.83 -14.32
CA ARG A 130 -2.29 3.13 -13.63
C ARG A 130 -3.38 4.08 -14.12
N GLU A 131 -3.62 4.13 -15.43
CA GLU A 131 -4.68 4.95 -16.03
C GLU A 131 -6.07 4.44 -15.60
N MET A 132 -6.26 3.11 -15.60
CA MET A 132 -7.49 2.49 -15.11
C MET A 132 -7.76 2.84 -13.65
N LEU A 133 -6.73 2.75 -12.78
CA LEU A 133 -6.87 3.12 -11.37
C LEU A 133 -7.22 4.61 -11.21
N ALA A 134 -6.61 5.50 -11.99
CA ALA A 134 -6.95 6.92 -11.97
C ALA A 134 -8.40 7.19 -12.40
N ASP A 135 -8.89 6.51 -13.46
CA ASP A 135 -10.30 6.60 -13.90
C ASP A 135 -11.26 6.03 -12.84
N LEU A 136 -10.94 4.89 -12.22
CA LEU A 136 -11.74 4.34 -11.11
C LEU A 136 -11.82 5.33 -9.95
N HIS A 137 -10.71 5.94 -9.56
CA HIS A 137 -10.68 6.93 -8.49
C HIS A 137 -11.50 8.18 -8.85
N ALA A 138 -11.42 8.66 -10.10
CA ALA A 138 -12.23 9.77 -10.59
C ALA A 138 -13.74 9.45 -10.58
N ARG A 139 -14.11 8.18 -10.69
CA ARG A 139 -15.49 7.68 -10.53
C ARG A 139 -15.91 7.50 -9.07
N GLY A 140 -15.04 7.82 -8.11
CA GLY A 140 -15.31 7.72 -6.67
C GLY A 140 -15.01 6.36 -6.05
N VAL A 141 -14.39 5.42 -6.78
CA VAL A 141 -13.90 4.16 -6.20
C VAL A 141 -12.73 4.48 -5.27
N ARG A 142 -12.88 4.21 -3.97
CA ARG A 142 -11.81 4.43 -2.98
C ARG A 142 -11.10 3.13 -2.62
N ARG A 143 -11.81 2.00 -2.61
CA ARG A 143 -11.24 0.68 -2.37
C ARG A 143 -11.57 -0.29 -3.52
N LEU A 144 -10.53 -0.83 -4.15
CA LEU A 144 -10.61 -1.82 -5.22
C LEU A 144 -10.14 -3.19 -4.70
N MET A 145 -10.99 -4.20 -4.83
CA MET A 145 -10.60 -5.59 -4.59
C MET A 145 -10.31 -6.30 -5.91
N VAL A 146 -9.16 -6.95 -6.02
CA VAL A 146 -8.72 -7.70 -7.21
C VAL A 146 -8.74 -9.20 -6.88
N GLU A 147 -9.74 -9.90 -7.40
CA GLU A 147 -9.99 -11.32 -7.10
C GLU A 147 -9.33 -12.30 -8.08
N GLY A 148 -8.84 -11.83 -9.22
CA GLY A 148 -7.86 -12.63 -9.96
C GLY A 148 -7.92 -12.64 -11.48
N GLY A 149 -7.55 -13.83 -11.97
CA GLY A 149 -6.73 -14.05 -13.14
C GLY A 149 -5.25 -13.96 -12.74
N GLY A 150 -4.49 -15.06 -12.77
CA GLY A 150 -3.07 -15.06 -12.39
C GLY A 150 -2.25 -14.01 -13.16
N ALA A 151 -2.61 -13.71 -14.42
CA ALA A 151 -2.02 -12.63 -15.20
C ALA A 151 -2.33 -11.22 -14.65
N ILE A 152 -3.52 -10.99 -14.11
CA ILE A 152 -3.90 -9.71 -13.49
C ILE A 152 -3.15 -9.55 -12.17
N HIS A 153 -3.15 -10.56 -11.30
CA HIS A 153 -2.39 -10.54 -10.05
C HIS A 153 -0.90 -10.29 -10.31
N THR A 154 -0.33 -10.96 -11.31
CA THR A 154 1.07 -10.73 -11.74
C THR A 154 1.30 -9.27 -12.10
N GLN A 155 0.48 -8.68 -12.97
CA GLN A 155 0.65 -7.29 -13.42
C GLN A 155 0.58 -6.31 -12.24
N PHE A 156 -0.46 -6.40 -11.41
CA PHE A 156 -0.62 -5.52 -10.23
C PHE A 156 0.59 -5.59 -9.28
N LEU A 157 1.07 -6.80 -9.00
CA LEU A 157 2.22 -7.00 -8.12
C LEU A 157 3.51 -6.47 -8.77
N THR A 158 3.79 -6.80 -10.04
CA THR A 158 5.01 -6.34 -10.72
C THR A 158 5.05 -4.83 -10.95
N GLU A 159 3.90 -4.18 -11.07
CA GLU A 159 3.82 -2.72 -11.20
C GLU A 159 3.84 -1.99 -9.86
N GLY A 160 3.87 -2.70 -8.72
CA GLY A 160 3.85 -2.09 -7.38
C GLY A 160 2.55 -1.34 -7.09
N LEU A 161 1.42 -1.89 -7.55
CA LEU A 161 0.09 -1.26 -7.45
C LEU A 161 -0.79 -1.90 -6.37
N VAL A 162 -0.22 -2.75 -5.51
CA VAL A 162 -0.93 -3.46 -4.44
C VAL A 162 -0.63 -2.78 -3.12
N ASP A 163 -1.66 -2.52 -2.33
CA ASP A 163 -1.52 -2.00 -0.97
C ASP A 163 -1.69 -3.11 0.08
N GLU A 164 -2.60 -4.06 -0.18
CA GLU A 164 -2.88 -5.21 0.68
C GLU A 164 -2.96 -6.51 -0.15
N LEU A 165 -2.50 -7.62 0.42
CA LEU A 165 -2.67 -8.97 -0.12
C LEU A 165 -3.23 -9.88 0.98
N HIS A 166 -4.43 -10.42 0.75
CA HIS A 166 -5.01 -11.46 1.59
C HIS A 166 -4.95 -12.78 0.83
N LEU A 167 -4.16 -13.72 1.34
CA LEU A 167 -3.90 -15.01 0.71
C LEU A 167 -4.41 -16.14 1.60
N ALA A 168 -5.46 -16.84 1.16
CA ALA A 168 -5.91 -18.07 1.78
C ALA A 168 -5.13 -19.26 1.20
N VAL A 169 -4.65 -20.16 2.05
CA VAL A 169 -3.82 -21.32 1.67
C VAL A 169 -4.53 -22.61 2.07
N ALA A 170 -4.99 -23.35 1.07
CA ALA A 170 -5.65 -24.64 1.22
C ALA A 170 -4.64 -25.74 1.57
N PRO A 171 -5.01 -26.74 2.40
CA PRO A 171 -4.06 -27.72 2.95
C PRO A 171 -3.76 -28.90 2.00
N PHE A 172 -3.57 -28.63 0.71
CA PHE A 172 -3.23 -29.66 -0.29
C PHE A 172 -2.36 -29.11 -1.43
N PHE A 173 -1.76 -30.01 -2.21
CA PHE A 173 -0.96 -29.69 -3.40
C PHE A 173 -1.74 -29.95 -4.69
N VAL A 174 -1.52 -29.15 -5.72
CA VAL A 174 -2.05 -29.41 -7.07
C VAL A 174 -1.01 -30.13 -7.93
N GLY A 175 0.23 -29.61 -7.97
CA GLY A 175 1.37 -30.28 -8.59
C GLY A 175 1.34 -30.42 -10.12
N ASP A 176 0.39 -29.79 -10.81
CA ASP A 176 0.29 -29.83 -12.27
C ASP A 176 0.93 -28.57 -12.90
N PRO A 177 1.99 -28.68 -13.72
CA PRO A 177 2.61 -27.52 -14.36
C PRO A 177 1.69 -26.75 -15.32
N ASN A 178 0.59 -27.36 -15.79
CA ASN A 178 -0.38 -26.71 -16.67
C ASN A 178 -1.52 -26.01 -15.91
N ALA A 179 -1.64 -26.26 -14.60
CA ALA A 179 -2.65 -25.61 -13.78
C ALA A 179 -2.32 -24.12 -13.56
N PRO A 180 -3.33 -23.24 -13.38
CA PRO A 180 -3.11 -21.81 -13.24
C PRO A 180 -2.43 -21.48 -11.91
N ARG A 181 -1.26 -20.85 -11.99
CA ARG A 181 -0.52 -20.33 -10.83
C ARG A 181 -1.13 -19.02 -10.32
N PHE A 182 -0.95 -18.75 -9.03
CA PHE A 182 -1.28 -17.43 -8.43
C PHE A 182 -0.60 -16.28 -9.17
N VAL A 183 0.70 -16.41 -9.41
CA VAL A 183 1.48 -15.44 -10.18
C VAL A 183 2.35 -16.15 -11.20
N GLY A 184 2.52 -15.49 -12.35
CA GLY A 184 3.47 -15.88 -13.40
C GLY A 184 4.84 -15.23 -13.20
N PRO A 185 5.77 -15.42 -14.15
CA PRO A 185 7.08 -14.79 -14.10
C PRO A 185 6.99 -13.26 -14.24
N GLY A 186 7.82 -12.55 -13.48
CA GLY A 186 7.89 -11.09 -13.50
C GLY A 186 8.93 -10.55 -12.52
N ALA A 187 9.25 -9.26 -12.63
CA ALA A 187 10.07 -8.57 -11.65
C ALA A 187 9.17 -8.06 -10.52
N PHE A 188 9.13 -8.78 -9.40
CA PHE A 188 8.32 -8.42 -8.25
C PHE A 188 9.08 -7.43 -7.36
N PRO A 189 8.48 -6.28 -7.01
CA PRO A 189 9.05 -5.43 -5.97
C PRO A 189 9.13 -6.22 -4.66
N ARG A 190 10.18 -5.97 -3.88
CA ARG A 190 10.27 -6.48 -2.50
C ARG A 190 9.36 -5.62 -1.62
N GLY A 191 9.09 -6.08 -0.39
CA GLY A 191 8.36 -5.26 0.58
C GLY A 191 6.88 -5.62 0.70
N LEU A 192 6.57 -6.87 1.04
CA LEU A 192 5.30 -7.21 1.69
C LEU A 192 5.61 -7.55 3.14
N THR A 193 4.92 -6.91 4.08
CA THR A 193 5.05 -7.20 5.51
C THR A 193 3.85 -8.01 5.96
N LEU A 194 4.09 -9.16 6.59
CA LEU A 194 3.02 -9.96 7.19
C LEU A 194 2.45 -9.18 8.37
N VAL A 195 1.16 -8.85 8.31
CA VAL A 195 0.43 -8.12 9.35
C VAL A 195 -0.37 -9.09 10.21
N GLU A 196 -1.00 -10.08 9.59
CA GLU A 196 -1.83 -11.05 10.30
C GLU A 196 -1.69 -12.46 9.70
N SER A 197 -1.77 -13.47 10.56
CA SER A 197 -1.85 -14.88 10.18
C SER A 197 -2.92 -15.55 11.02
N THR A 198 -4.01 -15.96 10.36
CA THR A 198 -5.21 -16.48 11.02
C THR A 198 -5.58 -17.83 10.44
N ARG A 199 -5.97 -18.76 11.33
CA ARG A 199 -6.45 -20.08 10.94
C ARG A 199 -7.98 -20.07 10.85
N LEU A 200 -8.52 -20.46 9.69
CA LEU A 200 -9.96 -20.65 9.46
C LEU A 200 -10.22 -22.11 9.09
N GLY A 201 -10.73 -22.89 10.05
CA GLY A 201 -10.80 -24.35 9.91
C GLY A 201 -9.43 -25.01 9.66
N ASP A 202 -9.23 -25.53 8.46
CA ASP A 202 -8.00 -26.18 7.97
C ASP A 202 -7.19 -25.30 6.98
N ILE A 203 -7.63 -24.05 6.77
CA ILE A 203 -7.00 -23.07 5.88
C ILE A 203 -6.22 -22.04 6.71
N ALA A 204 -5.06 -21.63 6.21
CA ALA A 204 -4.33 -20.48 6.72
C ALA A 204 -4.65 -19.24 5.87
N VAL A 205 -5.02 -18.13 6.49
CA VAL A 205 -5.18 -16.83 5.85
C VAL A 205 -4.04 -15.93 6.29
N LEU A 206 -3.29 -15.44 5.32
CA LEU A 206 -2.15 -14.55 5.52
C LEU A 206 -2.48 -13.18 4.96
N GLU A 207 -2.32 -12.14 5.78
CA GLU A 207 -2.57 -10.75 5.40
C GLU A 207 -1.25 -10.01 5.35
N TYR A 208 -0.92 -9.49 4.17
CA TYR A 208 0.28 -8.73 3.93
C TYR A 208 -0.07 -7.31 3.51
N HIS A 209 0.68 -6.33 4.01
CA HIS A 209 0.62 -4.96 3.50
C HIS A 209 1.88 -4.66 2.69
N ALA A 210 1.74 -3.87 1.63
CA ALA A 210 2.88 -3.32 0.92
C ALA A 210 3.70 -2.42 1.84
N THR A 211 4.94 -2.80 2.06
CA THR A 211 5.95 -1.95 2.66
C THR A 211 6.13 -0.76 1.73
N PRO A 212 5.92 0.46 2.23
CA PRO A 212 6.02 1.62 1.37
C PRO A 212 7.48 1.85 0.96
N GLU A 213 7.79 1.60 -0.31
CA GLU A 213 9.11 1.91 -0.89
C GLU A 213 9.28 3.43 -1.07
N PRO A 214 10.51 3.96 -0.92
CA PRO A 214 10.81 5.35 -1.22
C PRO A 214 10.72 5.62 -2.73
N SER A 215 10.09 6.72 -3.12
CA SER A 215 10.14 7.27 -4.47
C SER A 215 11.47 7.97 -4.74
N ASP A 216 11.79 8.26 -6.01
CA ASP A 216 12.98 9.06 -6.36
C ASP A 216 12.99 10.44 -5.68
N VAL A 217 11.80 11.04 -5.50
CA VAL A 217 11.62 12.30 -4.76
C VAL A 217 11.94 12.10 -3.28
N ASP A 218 11.53 10.97 -2.69
CA ASP A 218 11.88 10.65 -1.31
C ASP A 218 13.40 10.49 -1.15
N ILE A 219 14.06 9.81 -2.09
CA ILE A 219 15.52 9.68 -2.10
C ILE A 219 16.20 11.04 -2.23
N GLN A 220 15.67 11.94 -3.06
CA GLN A 220 16.21 13.28 -3.25
C GLN A 220 16.13 14.13 -1.97
N HIS A 221 14.95 14.27 -1.36
CA HIS A 221 14.80 15.06 -0.14
C HIS A 221 15.49 14.43 1.06
N LEU A 222 15.56 13.10 1.13
CA LEU A 222 16.34 12.44 2.17
C LEU A 222 17.85 12.71 2.00
N ARG A 223 18.38 12.78 0.78
CA ARG A 223 19.76 13.24 0.54
C ARG A 223 19.96 14.71 0.94
N GLU A 224 18.98 15.57 0.71
CA GLU A 224 19.02 16.96 1.19
C GLU A 224 19.08 17.02 2.72
N ALA A 225 18.26 16.21 3.41
CA ALA A 225 18.32 16.06 4.87
C ALA A 225 19.70 15.57 5.34
N ILE A 226 20.31 14.62 4.65
CA ILE A 226 21.67 14.14 4.95
C ILE A 226 22.70 15.26 4.74
N ALA A 227 22.59 16.05 3.67
CA ALA A 227 23.49 17.17 3.42
C ALA A 227 23.36 18.29 4.47
N LEU A 228 22.15 18.57 4.94
CA LEU A 228 21.92 19.54 6.02
C LEU A 228 22.67 19.19 7.31
N ALA A 229 22.86 17.90 7.58
CA ALA A 229 23.60 17.42 8.75
C ALA A 229 25.08 17.89 8.78
N GLU A 230 25.66 18.31 7.64
CA GLU A 230 27.01 18.88 7.59
C GLU A 230 27.13 20.22 8.35
N ASN A 231 26.02 20.93 8.55
CA ASN A 231 25.98 22.20 9.29
C ASN A 231 25.94 22.01 10.81
N CYS A 232 25.82 20.77 11.29
CA CYS A 232 25.69 20.47 12.71
C CYS A 232 26.99 20.75 13.50
N PRO A 233 26.90 21.25 14.75
CA PRO A 233 28.04 21.37 15.63
C PRO A 233 28.60 19.98 16.02
N PRO A 234 29.91 19.84 16.29
CA PRO A 234 30.59 18.55 16.44
C PRO A 234 30.37 17.85 17.81
N ARG A 235 29.25 18.09 18.49
CA ARG A 235 29.02 17.62 19.88
C ARG A 235 27.90 16.59 20.04
N THR A 236 27.01 16.50 19.07
CA THR A 236 25.82 15.62 19.09
C THR A 236 25.73 14.84 17.79
N PHE A 237 24.74 13.94 17.68
CA PHE A 237 24.38 13.34 16.40
C PHE A 237 24.10 14.44 15.38
N ARG A 238 24.80 14.38 14.25
CA ARG A 238 24.56 15.20 13.08
C ARG A 238 23.37 14.63 12.34
N VAL A 239 22.24 15.31 12.51
CA VAL A 239 20.97 14.96 11.88
C VAL A 239 20.52 16.19 11.09
N GLY A 240 19.97 15.97 9.91
CA GLY A 240 19.25 17.01 9.17
C GLY A 240 17.83 16.55 8.88
N ALA A 241 16.94 17.52 8.69
CA ALA A 241 15.53 17.32 8.44
C ALA A 241 15.01 18.29 7.37
N VAL A 242 14.08 17.82 6.55
CA VAL A 242 13.37 18.57 5.51
C VAL A 242 11.88 18.28 5.66
N ILE A 243 11.06 19.32 5.61
CA ILE A 243 9.60 19.22 5.59
C ILE A 243 9.12 19.70 4.23
N THR A 244 8.34 18.87 3.52
CA THR A 244 7.72 19.23 2.25
C THR A 244 6.20 19.32 2.37
N ALA A 245 5.58 20.18 1.56
CA ALA A 245 4.14 20.18 1.33
C ALA A 245 3.70 18.99 0.45
N ALA A 246 2.39 18.84 0.24
CA ALA A 246 1.78 17.76 -0.53
C ALA A 246 2.22 17.71 -2.00
N ASP A 247 2.55 18.87 -2.57
CA ASP A 247 3.06 19.02 -3.94
C ASP A 247 4.57 18.77 -4.07
N GLY A 248 5.26 18.52 -2.95
CA GLY A 248 6.70 18.30 -2.88
C GLY A 248 7.53 19.57 -2.66
N GLU A 249 6.91 20.75 -2.54
CA GLU A 249 7.65 21.97 -2.22
C GLU A 249 8.27 21.88 -0.82
N VAL A 250 9.56 22.18 -0.67
CA VAL A 250 10.22 22.28 0.64
C VAL A 250 9.70 23.52 1.38
N ILE A 251 9.00 23.31 2.49
CA ILE A 251 8.42 24.38 3.30
C ILE A 251 9.25 24.73 4.53
N SER A 252 10.09 23.81 5.00
CA SER A 252 11.03 24.07 6.10
C SER A 252 12.18 23.07 6.09
N THR A 253 13.30 23.45 6.71
CA THR A 253 14.47 22.60 6.91
C THR A 253 15.04 22.81 8.32
N GLY A 254 15.80 21.85 8.81
CA GLY A 254 16.48 21.95 10.10
C GLY A 254 17.67 21.01 10.18
N PHE A 255 18.56 21.28 11.12
CA PHE A 255 19.66 20.39 11.48
C PHE A 255 19.88 20.44 13.00
N SER A 256 20.56 19.45 13.57
CA SER A 256 20.84 19.42 15.01
C SER A 256 21.57 20.68 15.45
N GLY A 257 21.04 21.39 16.45
CA GLY A 257 21.60 22.65 16.95
C GLY A 257 21.26 23.91 16.13
N ASP A 258 20.35 23.80 15.14
CA ASP A 258 19.87 24.93 14.36
C ASP A 258 18.92 25.83 15.18
N GLY A 259 19.23 27.13 15.21
CA GLY A 259 18.60 28.12 16.09
C GLY A 259 19.00 27.99 17.56
N ASP A 260 18.67 26.86 18.19
CA ASP A 260 19.01 26.54 19.58
C ASP A 260 19.94 25.30 19.63
N PRO A 261 21.09 25.36 20.34
CA PRO A 261 22.00 24.22 20.49
C PRO A 261 21.37 22.92 21.03
N ALA A 262 20.23 23.00 21.73
CA ALA A 262 19.51 21.85 22.27
C ALA A 262 18.46 21.26 21.32
N ASN A 263 18.19 21.90 20.18
CA ASN A 263 17.22 21.40 19.20
C ASN A 263 17.76 20.18 18.45
N HIS A 264 16.88 19.21 18.22
CA HIS A 264 17.10 18.22 17.18
C HIS A 264 16.65 18.77 15.82
N ALA A 265 17.06 18.11 14.74
CA ALA A 265 16.78 18.56 13.39
C ALA A 265 15.27 18.70 13.10
N GLU A 266 14.45 17.73 13.52
CA GLU A 266 13.01 17.73 13.29
C GLU A 266 12.32 18.85 14.07
N GLU A 267 12.76 19.09 15.31
CA GLU A 267 12.28 20.18 16.15
C GLU A 267 12.64 21.54 15.54
N ALA A 268 13.89 21.72 15.10
CA ALA A 268 14.34 22.95 14.46
C ALA A 268 13.57 23.24 13.15
N ALA A 269 13.28 22.21 12.36
CA ALA A 269 12.48 22.36 11.14
C ALA A 269 11.04 22.76 11.47
N LEU A 270 10.41 22.14 12.47
CA LEU A 270 9.05 22.47 12.90
C LEU A 270 8.95 23.87 13.52
N ALA A 271 9.96 24.30 14.29
CA ALA A 271 9.96 25.59 14.99
C ALA A 271 9.99 26.81 14.05
N LYS A 272 10.35 26.62 12.78
CA LYS A 272 10.36 27.67 11.75
C LYS A 272 9.01 27.87 11.07
N LEU A 273 8.06 26.99 11.32
CA LEU A 273 6.70 27.06 10.77
C LEU A 273 5.75 27.68 11.78
N GLU A 274 4.71 28.33 11.28
CA GLU A 274 3.65 28.86 12.13
C GLU A 274 2.89 27.72 12.81
N PRO A 275 2.56 27.82 14.12
CA PRO A 275 1.75 26.83 14.80
C PRO A 275 0.40 26.62 14.09
N GLY A 276 0.11 25.37 13.71
CA GLY A 276 -1.13 25.03 12.99
C GLY A 276 -1.10 25.33 11.50
N ASP A 277 0.08 25.47 10.88
CA ASP A 277 0.21 25.58 9.42
C ASP A 277 -0.59 24.46 8.71
N PRO A 278 -1.60 24.81 7.89
CA PRO A 278 -2.50 23.82 7.30
C PRO A 278 -1.78 22.86 6.34
N ARG A 279 -0.61 23.25 5.81
CA ARG A 279 0.19 22.39 4.92
C ARG A 279 0.71 21.15 5.62
N LEU A 280 0.85 21.17 6.96
CA LEU A 280 1.37 20.05 7.74
C LEU A 280 0.48 18.81 7.73
N ALA A 281 -0.83 18.98 7.51
CA ALA A 281 -1.80 17.87 7.48
C ALA A 281 -1.56 16.89 6.32
N GLU A 282 -0.86 17.33 5.27
CA GLU A 282 -0.50 16.54 4.09
C GLU A 282 1.02 16.50 3.85
N ALA A 283 1.81 17.00 4.80
CA ALA A 283 3.25 17.14 4.66
C ALA A 283 4.00 15.81 4.78
N THR A 284 5.26 15.83 4.36
CA THR A 284 6.23 14.76 4.62
C THR A 284 7.43 15.28 5.39
N MET A 285 7.82 14.57 6.44
CA MET A 285 9.07 14.78 7.18
C MET A 285 10.14 13.82 6.64
N TYR A 286 11.22 14.36 6.09
CA TYR A 286 12.44 13.63 5.77
C TYR A 286 13.47 13.91 6.85
N THR A 287 14.00 12.89 7.53
CA THR A 287 15.06 13.06 8.53
C THR A 287 16.16 12.03 8.31
N SER A 288 17.42 12.42 8.45
CA SER A 288 18.53 11.50 8.17
C SER A 288 18.60 10.33 9.17
N LEU A 289 18.13 10.54 10.41
CA LEU A 289 18.13 9.54 11.49
C LEU A 289 16.69 9.34 11.98
N GLU A 290 16.39 8.16 12.52
CA GLU A 290 15.10 7.89 13.16
C GLU A 290 14.72 8.98 14.18
N PRO A 291 13.48 9.52 14.13
CA PRO A 291 13.01 10.47 15.13
C PRO A 291 13.05 9.84 16.52
N CYS A 292 13.79 10.47 17.44
CA CYS A 292 13.90 9.95 18.80
C CYS A 292 12.52 9.80 19.48
N SER A 293 12.35 8.69 20.21
CA SER A 293 11.13 8.37 20.98
C SER A 293 11.13 8.98 22.38
N SER A 294 12.32 9.24 22.96
CA SER A 294 12.50 9.90 24.25
C SER A 294 13.70 10.86 24.22
N ARG A 295 13.73 11.85 25.11
CA ARG A 295 14.81 12.85 25.18
C ARG A 295 15.13 13.24 26.61
N MET A 296 16.40 13.53 26.85
CA MET A 296 16.90 14.09 28.11
C MET A 296 16.94 15.63 28.08
N SER A 297 17.15 16.22 26.90
CA SER A 297 17.30 17.67 26.73
C SER A 297 15.99 18.44 26.78
N HIS A 298 14.89 17.82 26.38
CA HIS A 298 13.56 18.42 26.33
C HIS A 298 12.47 17.40 26.69
N PRO A 299 11.32 17.84 27.24
CA PRO A 299 10.25 16.94 27.67
C PRO A 299 9.47 16.31 26.50
N ARG A 300 9.51 16.90 25.31
CA ARG A 300 8.86 16.37 24.09
C ARG A 300 9.90 15.76 23.15
N SER A 301 9.66 14.53 22.73
CA SER A 301 10.51 13.82 21.76
C SER A 301 10.18 14.24 20.32
N CYS A 302 11.09 13.99 19.37
CA CYS A 302 10.85 14.30 17.96
C CYS A 302 9.62 13.56 17.44
N THR A 303 9.46 12.28 17.80
CA THR A 303 8.24 11.52 17.49
C THR A 303 6.98 12.22 17.98
N ARG A 304 6.98 12.73 19.23
CA ARG A 304 5.80 13.44 19.75
C ARG A 304 5.54 14.76 19.02
N LEU A 305 6.58 15.52 18.71
CA LEU A 305 6.47 16.78 17.96
C LEU A 305 5.87 16.55 16.55
N ILE A 306 6.32 15.50 15.85
CA ILE A 306 5.77 15.10 14.54
C ILE A 306 4.28 14.74 14.66
N LEU A 307 3.90 13.97 15.70
CA LEU A 307 2.51 13.60 15.94
C LEU A 307 1.61 14.80 16.26
N ASP A 308 2.10 15.72 17.10
CA ASP A 308 1.39 16.95 17.47
C ASP A 308 1.23 17.90 16.28
N ALA A 309 2.24 17.96 15.40
CA ALA A 309 2.19 18.72 14.15
C ALA A 309 1.21 18.12 13.12
N GLY A 310 0.75 16.89 13.34
CA GLY A 310 -0.20 16.22 12.45
C GLY A 310 0.42 15.69 11.15
N ILE A 311 1.75 15.65 11.03
CA ILE A 311 2.44 15.19 9.82
C ILE A 311 2.13 13.70 9.57
N PRO A 312 1.52 13.34 8.43
CA PRO A 312 1.08 11.97 8.17
C PRO A 312 2.19 11.02 7.71
N ARG A 313 3.31 11.54 7.20
CA ARG A 313 4.34 10.74 6.53
C ARG A 313 5.75 11.11 6.98
N VAL A 314 6.55 10.09 7.30
CA VAL A 314 7.94 10.24 7.76
C VAL A 314 8.84 9.30 6.96
N VAL A 315 9.98 9.81 6.50
CA VAL A 315 10.97 9.06 5.73
C VAL A 315 12.34 9.25 6.36
N PHE A 316 13.06 8.17 6.65
CA PHE A 316 14.39 8.26 7.26
C PHE A 316 15.37 7.20 6.79
N ALA A 317 16.68 7.49 6.90
CA ALA A 317 17.73 6.65 6.31
C ALA A 317 18.30 5.60 7.27
N TRP A 318 18.45 5.95 8.56
CA TRP A 318 19.14 5.11 9.53
C TRP A 318 18.38 5.06 10.85
N ARG A 319 18.11 3.86 11.36
CA ARG A 319 17.60 3.65 12.72
C ARG A 319 18.61 4.13 13.75
N GLU A 320 18.12 4.76 14.82
CA GLU A 320 19.00 5.24 15.88
C GLU A 320 19.67 4.02 16.52
N PRO A 321 21.02 3.94 16.51
CA PRO A 321 21.69 2.77 17.07
C PRO A 321 21.44 2.73 18.59
N SER A 322 21.29 1.52 19.13
CA SER A 322 21.05 1.26 20.57
C SER A 322 22.27 1.54 21.47
N VAL A 323 23.02 2.59 21.14
CA VAL A 323 24.22 3.06 21.85
C VAL A 323 23.82 3.99 23.01
N PHE A 324 22.65 4.64 22.93
CA PHE A 324 22.19 5.61 23.93
C PHE A 324 20.82 5.30 24.54
N VAL A 325 19.85 4.84 23.74
CA VAL A 325 18.49 4.45 24.16
C VAL A 325 17.96 3.37 23.19
N ASP A 326 17.08 2.49 23.65
CA ASP A 326 16.24 1.67 22.75
C ASP A 326 15.20 2.59 22.10
N CYS A 327 15.54 3.16 20.93
CA CYS A 327 14.62 4.02 20.21
C CYS A 327 13.52 3.19 19.53
N VAL A 328 12.27 3.56 19.78
CA VAL A 328 11.07 2.97 19.15
C VAL A 328 10.26 4.04 18.40
N GLY A 329 10.98 4.95 17.74
CA GLY A 329 10.40 6.13 17.12
C GLY A 329 9.54 5.79 15.92
N ALA A 330 10.05 4.91 15.05
CA ALA A 330 9.33 4.39 13.90
C ALA A 330 8.05 3.66 14.34
N GLU A 331 8.16 2.74 15.29
CA GLU A 331 7.04 1.93 15.78
C GLU A 331 5.95 2.80 16.41
N THR A 332 6.35 3.84 17.15
CA THR A 332 5.41 4.77 17.78
C THR A 332 4.65 5.59 16.72
N LEU A 333 5.31 6.01 15.64
CA LEU A 333 4.69 6.72 14.52
C LEU A 333 3.71 5.80 13.77
N GLU A 334 4.12 4.58 13.46
CA GLU A 334 3.28 3.59 12.76
C GLU A 334 2.05 3.21 13.58
N ALA A 335 2.21 2.96 14.89
CA ALA A 335 1.11 2.65 15.79
C ALA A 335 0.09 3.81 15.90
N ALA A 336 0.52 5.04 15.66
CA ALA A 336 -0.33 6.23 15.59
C ALA A 336 -0.91 6.48 14.17
N GLY A 337 -0.75 5.54 13.25
CA GLY A 337 -1.28 5.60 11.88
C GLY A 337 -0.47 6.46 10.91
N ARG A 338 0.80 6.77 11.21
CA ARG A 338 1.68 7.50 10.30
C ARG A 338 2.33 6.53 9.31
N ARG A 339 2.50 6.98 8.07
CA ARG A 339 3.23 6.23 7.05
C ARG A 339 4.72 6.45 7.22
N VAL A 340 5.43 5.44 7.70
CA VAL A 340 6.88 5.48 7.91
C VAL A 340 7.60 4.74 6.78
N ILE A 341 8.66 5.33 6.24
CA ILE A 341 9.49 4.73 5.18
C ILE A 341 10.95 4.75 5.61
N GLU A 342 11.55 3.56 5.62
CA GLU A 342 12.97 3.38 5.87
C GLU A 342 13.75 3.27 4.57
N VAL A 343 14.86 4.00 4.48
CA VAL A 343 15.75 4.01 3.31
C VAL A 343 17.16 3.56 3.73
N PRO A 344 17.33 2.27 4.11
CA PRO A 344 18.60 1.76 4.62
C PRO A 344 19.75 1.87 3.61
N ALA A 345 19.43 1.98 2.32
CA ALA A 345 20.41 2.21 1.26
C ALA A 345 21.23 3.52 1.46
N LEU A 346 20.68 4.51 2.15
CA LEU A 346 21.38 5.77 2.47
C LEU A 346 22.00 5.79 3.88
N ALA A 347 21.81 4.73 4.68
CA ALA A 347 22.27 4.70 6.08
C ALA A 347 23.79 4.89 6.22
N ALA A 348 24.58 4.39 5.25
CA ALA A 348 26.03 4.53 5.27
C ALA A 348 26.50 6.00 5.20
N ASP A 349 25.79 6.85 4.45
CA ASP A 349 26.11 8.28 4.35
C ASP A 349 25.83 8.99 5.69
N VAL A 350 24.75 8.61 6.37
CA VAL A 350 24.41 9.13 7.70
C VAL A 350 25.41 8.69 8.75
N ARG A 351 25.82 7.40 8.74
CA ARG A 351 26.86 6.88 9.63
C ARG A 351 28.18 7.61 9.44
N ARG A 352 28.56 7.89 8.18
CA ARG A 352 29.80 8.62 7.86
C ARG A 352 29.82 10.02 8.50
N ALA A 353 28.70 10.74 8.46
CA ALA A 353 28.55 12.04 9.12
C ALA A 353 28.60 11.97 10.66
N ASN A 354 28.42 10.79 11.25
CA ASN A 354 28.30 10.56 12.68
C ASN A 354 29.46 9.74 13.28
N THR A 355 30.56 9.54 12.55
CA THR A 355 31.73 8.76 13.01
C THR A 355 32.45 9.33 14.24
N HIS A 356 32.20 10.60 14.60
CA HIS A 356 32.70 11.20 15.85
C HIS A 356 31.93 10.74 17.08
N ILE A 357 30.76 10.11 16.92
CA ILE A 357 29.95 9.58 18.01
C ILE A 357 30.51 8.20 18.42
N PRO A 358 30.85 7.98 19.71
CA PRO A 358 31.31 6.68 20.19
C PRO A 358 30.33 5.56 19.82
N GLY A 359 30.83 4.42 19.31
CA GLY A 359 30.01 3.26 18.94
C GLY A 359 29.42 3.30 17.52
N VAL A 360 29.59 4.41 16.77
CA VAL A 360 29.21 4.47 15.35
C VAL A 360 30.38 4.02 14.48
N HIS A 361 30.17 2.95 13.72
CA HIS A 361 31.12 2.39 12.76
C HIS A 361 30.50 2.34 11.36
N LEU A 362 31.32 2.41 10.30
CA LEU A 362 30.86 2.46 8.91
C LEU A 362 30.14 1.17 8.46
#